data_AF-A0AAW4KWI6-F1
#
_entry.id   AF-A0AAW4KWI6-F1
#
_cell.length_a   1.000
_cell.length_b   1.000
_cell.length_c   1.000
_cell.angle_alpha   90.00
_cell.angle_beta   90.00
_cell.angle_gamma   90.00
#
_symmetry.space_group_name_H-M   'P 1'
#
loop_
_entity.id
_entity.type
_entity.pdbx_description
1 polymer ?
#
loop_
_entity_poly.entity_id
_entity_poly.type
_entity_poly.pdbx_seq_one_letter_code
_entity_poly.pdbx_strand_id
1 'polypeptide(L)'
;MKKNMILGMALVLGILSVGATSSLAANLCCDNGKCADKQVVQQFSQETAALSDTLKAKDLELRGLYGYEGFDLRKADVLEAEIKDLKGKIKVAADKYGISSCCLS
;
A
#
# COMPACT_ATOMS: atom_id res chain seq x y z
N MET A 1 0.92 -65.33 24.67
CA MET A 1 1.98 -65.50 23.65
C MET A 1 2.29 -64.10 23.11
N LYS A 2 3.44 -63.46 23.43
CA LYS A 2 4.70 -63.43 22.63
C LYS A 2 4.43 -63.02 21.16
N LYS A 3 4.96 -61.95 20.54
CA LYS A 3 6.26 -61.26 20.64
C LYS A 3 6.23 -59.93 19.85
N ASN A 4 6.98 -58.95 20.37
CA ASN A 4 7.93 -58.02 19.74
C ASN A 4 7.67 -57.45 18.33
N MET A 5 7.79 -56.12 18.17
CA MET A 5 8.99 -55.52 17.53
C MET A 5 9.07 -54.01 17.79
N ILE A 6 10.17 -53.59 18.41
CA ILE A 6 10.67 -52.21 18.48
C ILE A 6 11.53 -51.99 17.21
N LEU A 7 11.35 -50.87 16.52
CA LEU A 7 12.37 -50.13 15.76
C LEU A 7 11.66 -48.89 15.18
N GLY A 8 12.03 -47.64 15.45
CA GLY A 8 13.38 -47.11 15.59
C GLY A 8 13.71 -46.31 14.33
N MET A 9 14.31 -45.14 14.53
CA MET A 9 14.81 -44.15 13.55
C MET A 9 13.79 -43.07 13.15
N ALA A 10 13.96 -41.81 13.58
CA ALA A 10 15.00 -40.85 13.13
C ALA A 10 14.75 -40.44 11.68
N LEU A 11 14.91 -39.20 11.22
CA LEU A 11 15.77 -38.07 11.57
C LEU A 11 15.13 -36.90 10.77
N VAL A 12 14.92 -35.73 11.38
CA VAL A 12 15.63 -34.48 11.04
C VAL A 12 15.24 -33.77 9.72
N LEU A 13 14.85 -32.51 9.92
CA LEU A 13 15.01 -31.32 9.05
C LEU A 13 14.72 -31.48 7.55
N GLY A 14 13.53 -31.03 7.17
CA GLY A 14 13.16 -30.79 5.77
C GLY A 14 12.52 -29.41 5.61
N ILE A 15 13.37 -28.37 5.57
CA ILE A 15 13.19 -27.14 4.79
C ILE A 15 11.97 -26.26 5.17
N LEU A 16 12.25 -25.14 5.84
CA LEU A 16 11.44 -23.92 5.79
C LEU A 16 11.42 -23.40 4.35
N SER A 17 10.61 -24.03 3.51
CA SER A 17 10.20 -23.50 2.22
C SER A 17 9.01 -22.57 2.43
N VAL A 18 9.19 -21.53 3.25
CA VAL A 18 8.21 -20.44 3.32
C VAL A 18 8.42 -19.60 2.06
N GLY A 19 7.72 -20.03 1.02
CA GLY A 19 7.25 -19.25 -0.11
C GLY A 19 8.09 -18.04 -0.48
N ALA A 20 9.13 -18.26 -1.29
CA ALA A 20 9.50 -17.28 -2.31
C ALA A 20 8.41 -17.26 -3.40
N THR A 21 7.20 -16.84 -3.07
CA THR A 21 6.12 -16.59 -4.04
C THR A 21 5.22 -15.45 -3.55
N SER A 22 5.81 -14.25 -3.42
CA SER A 22 5.04 -13.01 -3.30
C SER A 22 5.39 -12.01 -4.40
N SER A 23 5.80 -12.48 -5.59
CA SER A 23 5.92 -11.61 -6.78
C SER A 23 4.76 -11.78 -7.77
N LEU A 24 3.85 -12.74 -7.56
CA LEU A 24 2.68 -12.93 -8.43
C LEU A 24 1.51 -11.97 -8.14
N ALA A 25 1.52 -11.29 -6.99
CA ALA A 25 0.53 -10.23 -6.71
C ALA A 25 0.88 -8.88 -7.37
N ALA A 26 2.13 -8.68 -7.80
CA ALA A 26 2.55 -7.45 -8.47
C ALA A 26 2.10 -7.39 -9.94
N ASN A 27 1.93 -8.53 -10.61
CA ASN A 27 1.50 -8.55 -12.02
C ASN A 27 0.00 -8.30 -12.21
N LEU A 28 -0.85 -8.68 -11.25
CA LEU A 28 -2.30 -8.54 -11.42
C LEU A 28 -2.81 -7.09 -11.33
N CYS A 29 -2.10 -6.20 -10.64
CA CYS A 29 -2.58 -4.82 -10.50
C CYS A 29 -2.24 -3.91 -11.68
N CYS A 30 -1.24 -4.28 -12.50
CA CYS A 30 -0.86 -3.53 -13.70
C CYS A 30 -1.47 -4.11 -14.99
N ASP A 31 -1.86 -5.39 -15.03
CA ASP A 31 -2.42 -6.03 -16.23
C ASP A 31 -3.85 -5.54 -16.57
N ASN A 32 -4.64 -5.19 -15.57
CA ASN A 32 -6.06 -4.80 -15.74
C ASN A 32 -6.33 -3.29 -15.63
N GLY A 33 -5.33 -2.46 -15.32
CA GLY A 33 -5.49 -1.01 -15.17
C GLY A 33 -4.75 -0.23 -16.26
N LYS A 34 -5.17 1.00 -16.57
CA LYS A 34 -4.46 1.90 -17.49
C LYS A 34 -3.10 2.41 -16.95
N CYS A 35 -2.54 1.73 -15.96
CA CYS A 35 -1.32 2.10 -15.28
C CYS A 35 -0.06 1.97 -16.14
N ALA A 36 -0.11 1.12 -17.17
CA ALA A 36 0.93 1.02 -18.20
C ALA A 36 0.77 2.04 -19.34
N ASP A 37 -0.38 2.72 -19.43
CA ASP A 37 -0.63 3.75 -20.44
C ASP A 37 0.01 5.08 -20.00
N LYS A 38 1.19 5.35 -20.58
CA LYS A 38 1.97 6.56 -20.27
C LYS A 38 1.19 7.86 -20.50
N GLN A 39 0.32 7.92 -21.51
CA GLN A 39 -0.42 9.14 -21.81
C GLN A 39 -1.48 9.39 -20.74
N VAL A 40 -2.21 8.34 -20.35
CA VAL A 40 -3.23 8.40 -19.30
C VAL A 40 -2.60 8.77 -17.95
N VAL A 41 -1.46 8.16 -17.61
CA VAL A 41 -0.73 8.48 -16.38
C VAL A 41 -0.21 9.92 -16.38
N GLN A 42 0.27 10.44 -17.52
CA GLN A 42 0.71 11.83 -17.62
C GLN A 42 -0.45 12.82 -17.44
N GLN A 43 -1.61 12.56 -18.05
CA GLN A 43 -2.80 13.41 -17.90
C GLN A 43 -3.31 13.40 -16.46
N PHE A 44 -3.39 12.23 -15.84
CA PHE A 44 -3.71 12.09 -14.43
C PHE A 44 -2.74 12.85 -13.52
N SER A 45 -1.44 12.71 -13.76
CA SER A 45 -0.39 13.39 -13.00
C SER A 45 -0.49 14.91 -13.11
N GLN A 46 -0.73 15.43 -14.32
CA GLN A 46 -0.95 16.87 -14.54
C GLN A 46 -2.21 17.39 -13.83
N GLU A 47 -3.32 16.65 -13.92
CA GLU A 47 -4.59 17.03 -13.27
C GLU A 47 -4.48 17.01 -11.74
N THR A 48 -3.71 16.08 -11.18
CA THR A 48 -3.60 15.88 -9.72
C THR A 48 -2.36 16.52 -9.10
N ALA A 49 -1.51 17.21 -9.87
CA ALA A 49 -0.24 17.77 -9.38
C ALA A 49 -0.44 18.66 -8.15
N ALA A 50 -1.31 19.66 -8.24
CA ALA A 50 -1.59 20.58 -7.13
C ALA A 50 -2.22 19.89 -5.91
N LEU A 51 -3.10 18.91 -6.14
CA LEU A 51 -3.70 18.10 -5.07
C LEU A 51 -2.65 17.26 -4.36
N SER A 52 -1.72 16.67 -5.12
CA SER A 52 -0.63 15.83 -4.62
C SER A 52 0.39 16.63 -3.83
N ASP A 53 0.72 17.84 -4.28
CA ASP A 53 1.61 18.75 -3.56
C ASP A 53 0.99 19.21 -2.23
N THR A 54 -0.31 19.55 -2.27
CA THR A 54 -1.06 19.90 -1.06
C THR A 54 -1.13 18.72 -0.09
N LEU A 55 -1.40 17.51 -0.59
CA LEU A 55 -1.43 16.29 0.22
C LEU A 55 -0.09 16.06 0.91
N LYS A 56 1.03 16.14 0.18
CA LYS A 56 2.38 15.99 0.75
C LYS A 56 2.65 17.01 1.84
N ALA A 57 2.28 18.28 1.63
CA ALA A 57 2.46 19.32 2.64
C ALA A 57 1.67 19.00 3.93
N LYS A 58 0.42 18.52 3.79
CA LYS A 58 -0.43 18.15 4.94
C LYS A 58 0.04 16.89 5.66
N ASP A 59 0.50 15.87 4.94
CA ASP A 59 1.12 14.69 5.53
C ASP A 59 2.39 15.05 6.33
N LEU A 60 3.20 16.00 5.83
CA LEU A 60 4.37 16.51 6.55
C LEU A 60 3.98 17.30 7.81
N GLU A 61 2.93 18.12 7.73
CA GLU A 61 2.42 18.86 8.90
C GLU A 61 1.92 17.91 9.99
N LEU A 62 1.16 16.87 9.59
CA LEU A 62 0.66 15.86 10.52
C LEU A 62 1.81 15.06 11.15
N ARG A 63 2.80 14.64 10.35
CA ARG A 63 4.01 14.00 10.87
C ARG A 63 4.76 14.91 11.85
N GLY A 64 4.80 16.21 11.56
CA GLY A 64 5.37 17.21 12.44
C GLY A 64 4.72 17.22 13.82
N LEU A 65 3.37 17.15 13.88
CA LEU A 65 2.64 17.12 15.15
C LEU A 65 2.98 15.91 16.01
N TYR A 66 3.17 14.74 15.42
CA TYR A 66 3.58 13.53 16.13
C TYR A 66 5.01 13.62 16.70
N GLY A 67 5.82 14.60 16.28
CA GLY A 67 7.18 14.83 16.77
C GLY A 67 7.33 15.86 17.89
N TYR A 68 6.26 16.58 18.27
CA TYR A 68 6.30 17.60 19.34
C TYR A 68 5.83 17.04 20.69
N GLU A 69 6.44 17.49 21.80
CA GLU A 69 6.09 17.07 23.18
C GLU A 69 4.70 17.55 23.67
N GLY A 70 3.94 18.26 22.84
CA GLY A 70 2.57 18.72 23.11
C GLY A 70 1.66 18.41 21.94
N PHE A 71 1.35 17.13 21.74
CA PHE A 71 0.50 16.66 20.63
C PHE A 71 -0.89 17.33 20.68
N ASP A 72 -1.17 18.16 19.69
CA ASP A 72 -2.50 18.77 19.51
C ASP A 72 -3.40 17.82 18.73
N LEU A 73 -4.18 17.03 19.48
CA LEU A 73 -5.19 16.10 18.96
C LEU A 73 -6.17 16.77 17.99
N ARG A 74 -6.64 17.99 18.30
CA ARG A 74 -7.64 18.67 17.45
C ARG A 74 -7.03 19.06 16.11
N LYS A 75 -5.78 19.52 16.13
CA LYS A 75 -5.06 19.86 14.91
C LYS A 75 -4.75 18.61 14.08
N ALA A 76 -4.43 17.49 14.72
CA ALA A 76 -4.25 16.20 14.04
C ALA A 76 -5.54 15.74 13.35
N ASP A 77 -6.69 15.76 14.05
CA ASP A 77 -7.99 15.37 13.48
C ASP A 77 -8.36 16.20 12.24
N VAL A 78 -8.10 17.51 12.29
CA VAL A 78 -8.35 18.41 11.14
C VAL A 78 -7.46 18.03 9.96
N LEU A 79 -6.16 17.82 10.19
CA LEU A 79 -5.23 17.43 9.13
C LEU A 79 -5.59 16.07 8.53
N GLU A 80 -5.98 15.09 9.34
CA GLU A 80 -6.41 13.78 8.87
C GLU A 80 -7.68 13.87 8.00
N ALA A 81 -8.64 14.73 8.36
CA ALA A 81 -9.83 14.99 7.55
C ALA A 81 -9.47 15.65 6.22
N GLU A 82 -8.59 16.65 6.22
CA GLU A 82 -8.09 17.32 5.00
C GLU A 82 -7.33 16.34 4.09
N ILE A 83 -6.45 15.50 4.65
CA ILE A 83 -5.72 14.45 3.94
C ILE A 83 -6.69 13.45 3.30
N LYS A 84 -7.73 13.03 4.04
CA LYS A 84 -8.75 12.11 3.54
C LYS A 84 -9.53 12.70 2.37
N ASP A 85 -9.91 13.97 2.45
CA ASP A 85 -10.58 14.69 1.35
C ASP A 85 -9.69 14.79 0.10
N LEU A 86 -8.41 15.16 0.28
CA LEU A 86 -7.44 15.23 -0.82
C LEU A 86 -7.25 13.87 -1.50
N LYS A 87 -7.09 12.79 -0.72
CA LYS A 87 -7.02 11.42 -1.25
C LYS A 87 -8.30 11.03 -1.98
N GLY A 88 -9.46 11.46 -1.49
CA GLY A 88 -10.75 11.27 -2.17
C GLY A 88 -10.79 11.93 -3.54
N LYS A 89 -10.36 13.20 -3.63
CA LYS A 89 -10.30 13.95 -4.91
C LYS A 89 -9.33 13.33 -5.91
N ILE A 90 -8.15 12.90 -5.45
CA ILE A 90 -7.17 12.19 -6.29
C ILE A 90 -7.75 10.86 -6.78
N LYS A 91 -8.46 10.12 -5.92
CA LYS A 91 -9.13 8.87 -6.31
C LYS A 91 -10.20 9.10 -7.38
N VAL A 92 -11.04 10.14 -7.23
CA VAL A 92 -12.04 10.49 -8.26
C VAL A 92 -11.37 10.79 -9.61
N ALA A 93 -10.24 11.50 -9.60
CA ALA A 93 -9.45 11.71 -10.81
C ALA A 93 -8.90 10.38 -11.36
N ALA A 94 -8.37 9.49 -10.50
CA ALA A 94 -7.89 8.19 -10.92
C ALA A 94 -8.99 7.32 -11.57
N ASP A 95 -10.18 7.31 -10.99
CA ASP A 95 -11.36 6.60 -11.51
C ASP A 95 -11.75 7.12 -12.91
N LYS A 96 -11.70 8.44 -13.13
CA LYS A 96 -11.92 9.07 -14.45
C LYS A 96 -10.95 8.56 -15.52
N TYR A 97 -9.70 8.28 -15.14
CA TYR A 97 -8.67 7.78 -16.03
C TYR A 97 -8.56 6.25 -16.07
N GLY A 98 -9.38 5.51 -15.31
CA GLY A 98 -9.28 4.05 -15.20
C GLY A 98 -7.97 3.58 -14.55
N ILE A 99 -7.39 4.41 -13.68
CA ILE A 99 -6.19 4.11 -12.91
C ILE A 99 -6.62 3.43 -11.61
N SER A 100 -6.19 2.19 -11.42
CA SER A 100 -6.48 1.43 -10.19
C SER A 100 -5.75 2.04 -8.99
N SER A 101 -6.33 1.89 -7.79
CA SER A 101 -5.70 2.32 -6.53
C SER A 101 -4.33 1.69 -6.28
N CYS A 102 -4.06 0.51 -6.85
CA CYS A 102 -2.73 -0.11 -6.81
C CYS A 102 -1.64 0.71 -7.50
N CYS A 103 -2.02 1.61 -8.41
CA CYS A 103 -1.11 2.42 -9.19
C CYS A 103 -0.92 3.83 -8.60
N LEU A 104 -1.62 4.11 -7.50
CA LEU A 104 -1.57 5.37 -6.75
C LEU A 104 -0.72 5.25 -5.48
N SER A 105 -0.06 4.10 -5.29
CA SER A 105 0.73 3.77 -4.10
C SER A 105 2.13 4.34 -4.13
#